data_AF-A0A917RDK7-F1
#
_entry.id   AF-A0A917RDK7-F1
#
_cell.length_a   1.000
_cell.length_b   1.000
_cell.length_c   1.000
_cell.angle_alpha   90.00
_cell.angle_beta   90.00
_cell.angle_gamma   90.00
#
_symmetry.space_group_name_H-M   'P 1'
#
loop_
_entity.id
_entity.type
_entity.pdbx_description
1 polymer ?
#
loop_
_entity_poly.entity_id
_entity_poly.type
_entity_poly.pdbx_seq_one_letter_code
_entity_poly.pdbx_strand_id
1 'polypeptide(L)'
;MPGGDDWVQDQQVGGGILFGPALRQLARVRRMLDEADYTESVGHRLLSMAGELCLCAGWLAYDSGHQDAARRLYSEAYLYSGQASDEQLRVNAASYLAMQAVRDARCNPGRAREALRMVAVGRDAARGWATPRVYALLGIREATTQATLGEQLPCRQAIATAWRELERGSHDDDPEWTGFLTPNVLTYFEGLTTMVLGRPLIAVDHFQRLLTDPALGERNRLYYRSCLANALLASGETADALAEGMELLARVNGSRRTLEELAPLRHAAGDSSEFAQLYDHKLAA
;
A
#
# COMPACT_ATOMS: atom_id res chain seq x y z
N MET A 1 -3.38 7.21 23.63
CA MET A 1 -4.18 6.71 22.50
C MET A 1 -4.46 7.87 21.54
N PRO A 2 -3.62 8.08 20.52
CA PRO A 2 -4.03 8.62 19.24
C PRO A 2 -3.76 7.54 18.18
N GLY A 3 -4.76 6.73 17.83
CA GLY A 3 -4.58 5.55 16.96
C GLY A 3 -5.62 5.38 15.84
N GLY A 4 -6.83 5.96 15.98
CA GLY A 4 -7.91 5.76 15.01
C GLY A 4 -8.18 6.95 14.07
N ASP A 5 -8.01 8.19 14.54
CA ASP A 5 -8.47 9.37 13.79
C ASP A 5 -7.59 9.71 12.58
N ASP A 6 -6.29 9.39 12.62
CA ASP A 6 -5.35 9.71 11.54
C ASP A 6 -5.59 8.86 10.28
N TRP A 7 -6.09 7.63 10.42
CA TRP A 7 -6.42 6.76 9.27
C TRP A 7 -7.68 7.23 8.54
N VAL A 8 -8.68 7.69 9.29
CA VAL A 8 -9.92 8.26 8.75
C VAL A 8 -9.64 9.66 8.16
N GLN A 9 -8.72 10.43 8.76
CA GLN A 9 -8.30 11.73 8.22
C GLN A 9 -7.44 11.61 6.97
N ASP A 10 -6.52 10.64 6.84
CA ASP A 10 -5.81 10.37 5.58
C ASP A 10 -6.82 10.05 4.46
N GLN A 11 -7.87 9.29 4.76
CA GLN A 11 -8.93 9.01 3.78
C GLN A 11 -9.65 10.28 3.27
N GLN A 12 -9.61 11.39 4.02
CA GLN A 12 -10.27 12.65 3.65
C GLN A 12 -9.31 13.77 3.21
N VAL A 13 -8.07 13.79 3.68
CA VAL A 13 -7.08 14.86 3.48
C VAL A 13 -5.78 14.20 3.03
N GLY A 14 -5.44 14.30 1.74
CA GLY A 14 -4.35 13.54 1.11
C GLY A 14 -3.01 13.55 1.88
N GLY A 15 -2.27 12.44 1.76
CA GLY A 15 -1.16 12.11 2.66
C GLY A 15 -0.02 13.14 2.75
N GLY A 16 0.12 14.02 1.75
CA GLY A 16 1.16 15.07 1.73
C GLY A 16 0.99 16.12 2.83
N ILE A 17 -0.25 16.44 3.21
CA ILE A 17 -0.54 17.46 4.25
C ILE A 17 -0.19 16.91 5.64
N LEU A 18 -0.43 15.62 5.86
CA LEU A 18 -0.25 14.97 7.17
C LEU A 18 1.19 14.49 7.40
N PHE A 19 2.00 14.36 6.34
CA PHE A 19 3.37 13.84 6.46
C PHE A 19 4.27 14.70 7.36
N GLY A 20 4.26 16.02 7.19
CA GLY A 20 5.04 16.95 8.02
C GLY A 20 4.67 16.90 9.52
N PRO A 21 3.38 17.01 9.88
CA PRO A 21 2.91 16.78 11.25
C PRO A 21 3.33 15.42 11.84
N ALA A 22 3.20 14.33 11.09
CA ALA A 22 3.58 12.98 11.55
C ALA A 22 5.08 12.91 11.89
N LEU A 23 5.96 13.47 11.04
CA LEU A 23 7.39 13.54 11.32
C LEU A 23 7.73 14.35 12.57
N ARG A 24 6.97 15.42 12.87
CA ARG A 24 7.19 16.20 14.11
C ARG A 24 6.82 15.41 15.36
N GLN A 25 5.73 14.64 15.32
CA GLN A 25 5.36 13.76 16.43
C GLN A 25 6.40 12.65 16.62
N LEU A 26 6.84 12.02 15.53
CA LEU A 26 7.89 11.01 15.57
C LEU A 26 9.20 11.57 16.16
N ALA A 27 9.62 12.78 15.74
CA ALA A 27 10.80 13.43 16.29
C ALA A 27 10.69 13.71 17.80
N ARG A 28 9.48 14.00 18.31
CA ARG A 28 9.25 14.17 19.74
C ARG A 28 9.40 12.85 20.49
N VAL A 29 8.84 11.76 19.97
CA VAL A 29 8.96 10.43 20.57
C VAL A 29 10.41 9.94 20.55
N ARG A 30 11.16 10.18 19.46
CA ARG A 30 12.59 9.87 19.40
C ARG A 30 13.40 10.59 20.47
N ARG A 31 13.18 11.90 20.66
CA ARG A 31 13.83 12.63 21.77
C ARG A 31 13.48 12.03 23.13
N MET A 32 12.25 11.57 23.33
CA MET A 32 11.88 10.90 24.59
C MET A 32 12.62 9.56 24.77
N LEU A 33 12.84 8.80 23.69
CA LEU A 33 13.66 7.58 23.74
C LEU A 33 15.13 7.89 24.03
N ASP A 34 15.68 8.96 23.48
CA ASP A 34 17.11 9.26 23.57
C ASP A 34 17.50 10.03 24.85
N GLU A 35 16.60 10.85 25.39
CA GLU A 35 16.93 11.85 26.41
C GLU A 35 16.18 11.71 27.74
N ALA A 36 15.11 10.91 27.81
CA ALA A 36 14.30 10.80 29.02
C ALA A 36 14.68 9.59 29.90
N ASP A 37 14.51 9.74 31.21
CA ASP A 37 14.58 8.61 32.14
C ASP A 37 13.24 7.85 32.15
N TYR A 38 13.30 6.54 31.97
CA TYR A 38 12.12 5.67 32.03
C TYR A 38 12.48 4.27 32.52
N THR A 39 11.47 3.54 33.01
CA THR A 39 11.61 2.11 33.30
C THR A 39 11.68 1.31 32.01
N GLU A 40 12.28 0.12 32.06
CA GLU A 40 12.33 -0.80 30.91
C GLU A 40 10.95 -1.03 30.26
N SER A 41 9.92 -1.25 31.08
CA SER A 41 8.54 -1.43 30.62
C SER A 41 7.98 -0.22 29.86
N VAL A 42 8.34 1.00 30.26
CA VAL A 42 7.96 2.23 29.55
C VAL A 42 8.78 2.39 28.28
N GLY A 43 10.07 2.05 28.31
CA GLY A 43 10.94 2.02 27.15
C GLY A 43 10.40 1.14 26.03
N HIS A 44 10.00 -0.11 26.33
CA HIS A 44 9.41 -1.02 25.33
C HIS A 44 8.13 -0.44 24.71
N ARG A 45 7.26 0.17 25.52
CA ARG A 45 6.04 0.83 25.01
C ARG A 45 6.35 2.04 24.14
N LEU A 46 7.35 2.84 24.52
CA LEU A 46 7.79 3.99 23.71
C LEU A 46 8.38 3.53 22.36
N LEU A 47 9.13 2.42 22.34
CA LEU A 47 9.64 1.82 21.11
C LEU A 47 8.51 1.34 20.20
N SER A 48 7.51 0.62 20.73
CA SER A 48 6.32 0.22 19.96
C SER A 48 5.61 1.44 19.36
N MET A 49 5.36 2.48 20.17
CA MET A 49 4.73 3.73 19.70
C MET A 49 5.56 4.45 18.64
N ALA A 50 6.89 4.49 18.79
CA ALA A 50 7.78 5.07 17.79
C ALA A 50 7.70 4.29 16.46
N GLY A 51 7.61 2.96 16.55
CA GLY A 51 7.43 2.09 15.39
C GLY A 51 6.08 2.30 14.69
N GLU A 52 4.98 2.40 15.43
CA GLU A 52 3.66 2.72 14.87
C GLU A 52 3.66 4.08 14.15
N LEU A 53 4.26 5.11 14.77
CA LEU A 53 4.41 6.42 14.14
C LEU A 53 5.29 6.37 12.88
N CYS A 54 6.32 5.52 12.87
CA CYS A 54 7.12 5.28 11.67
C CYS A 54 6.27 4.63 10.56
N LEU A 55 5.39 3.68 10.86
CA LEU A 55 4.49 3.08 9.87
C LEU A 55 3.50 4.10 9.31
N CYS A 56 2.89 4.92 10.17
CA CYS A 56 1.98 6.00 9.75
C CYS A 56 2.70 7.02 8.86
N ALA A 57 3.83 7.57 9.33
CA ALA A 57 4.62 8.52 8.55
C ALA A 57 5.13 7.89 7.24
N GLY A 58 5.51 6.61 7.27
CA GLY A 58 5.95 5.86 6.10
C GLY A 58 4.86 5.70 5.05
N TRP A 59 3.62 5.42 5.45
CA TRP A 59 2.46 5.38 4.55
C TRP A 59 2.19 6.74 3.89
N LEU A 60 2.23 7.82 4.67
CA LEU A 60 2.06 9.18 4.15
C LEU A 60 3.17 9.54 3.16
N ALA A 61 4.41 9.15 3.46
CA ALA A 61 5.53 9.30 2.53
C ALA A 61 5.31 8.50 1.23
N TYR A 62 4.86 7.24 1.36
CA TYR A 62 4.59 6.35 0.23
C TYR A 62 3.52 6.93 -0.70
N ASP A 63 2.39 7.37 -0.16
CA ASP A 63 1.28 7.93 -0.96
C ASP A 63 1.66 9.27 -1.63
N SER A 64 2.55 10.03 -0.99
CA SER A 64 3.05 11.32 -1.48
C SER A 64 4.26 11.21 -2.42
N GLY A 65 4.73 10.00 -2.75
CA GLY A 65 5.87 9.80 -3.66
C GLY A 65 7.26 9.93 -3.01
N HIS A 66 7.37 10.08 -1.69
CA HIS A 66 8.64 10.13 -0.95
C HIS A 66 9.17 8.73 -0.61
N GLN A 67 9.51 7.96 -1.63
CA GLN A 67 9.73 6.51 -1.53
C GLN A 67 10.94 6.12 -0.69
N ASP A 68 12.05 6.87 -0.81
CA ASP A 68 13.22 6.65 0.04
C ASP A 68 12.94 6.95 1.51
N ALA A 69 12.06 7.92 1.79
CA ALA A 69 11.64 8.21 3.16
C ALA A 69 10.73 7.09 3.69
N ALA A 70 9.76 6.63 2.88
CA ALA A 70 8.89 5.51 3.23
C ALA A 70 9.70 4.26 3.59
N ARG A 71 10.64 3.85 2.72
CA ARG A 71 11.52 2.70 2.98
C ARG A 71 12.33 2.83 4.26
N ARG A 72 12.88 4.01 4.54
CA ARG A 72 13.62 4.29 5.78
C ARG A 72 12.73 4.16 7.01
N LEU A 73 11.55 4.78 6.99
CA LEU A 73 10.60 4.74 8.10
C LEU A 73 10.10 3.31 8.39
N TYR A 74 9.78 2.53 7.35
CA TYR A 74 9.39 1.13 7.54
C TYR A 74 10.54 0.26 8.09
N SER A 75 11.77 0.53 7.66
CA SER A 75 12.95 -0.18 8.19
C SER A 75 13.17 0.15 9.66
N GLU A 76 12.95 1.41 10.05
CA GLU A 76 13.05 1.84 11.44
C GLU A 76 11.95 1.24 12.32
N ALA A 77 10.71 1.19 11.83
CA ALA A 77 9.61 0.48 12.51
C ALA A 77 9.95 -1.00 12.77
N TYR A 78 10.57 -1.67 11.80
CA TYR A 78 11.05 -3.05 11.94
C TYR A 78 12.19 -3.18 12.98
N LEU A 79 13.08 -2.20 13.09
CA LEU A 79 14.11 -2.18 14.12
C LEU A 79 13.49 -1.99 15.51
N TYR A 80 12.56 -1.03 15.65
CA TYR A 80 11.86 -0.79 16.90
C TYR A 80 11.00 -1.98 17.34
N SER A 81 10.36 -2.69 16.42
CA SER A 81 9.61 -3.91 16.76
C SER A 81 10.49 -4.98 17.39
N GLY A 82 11.72 -5.14 16.90
CA GLY A 82 12.69 -6.08 17.47
C GLY A 82 13.17 -5.66 18.87
N GLN A 83 13.44 -4.37 19.07
CA GLN A 83 13.85 -3.83 20.37
C GLN A 83 12.74 -3.91 21.41
N ALA A 84 11.48 -3.70 21.00
CA ALA A 84 10.31 -3.78 21.86
C ALA A 84 9.81 -5.22 22.08
N SER A 85 10.34 -6.21 21.33
CA SER A 85 9.77 -7.58 21.24
C SER A 85 8.27 -7.57 20.87
N ASP A 86 7.88 -6.66 19.97
CA ASP A 86 6.51 -6.46 19.52
C ASP A 86 6.27 -7.16 18.17
N GLU A 87 5.74 -8.39 18.23
CA GLU A 87 5.50 -9.20 17.03
C GLU A 87 4.36 -8.67 16.15
N GLN A 88 3.38 -7.94 16.70
CA GLN A 88 2.32 -7.32 15.88
C GLN A 88 2.90 -6.19 15.02
N LEU A 89 3.68 -5.30 15.64
CA LEU A 89 4.39 -4.25 14.93
C LEU A 89 5.36 -4.84 13.90
N ARG A 90 6.04 -5.94 14.23
CA ARG A 90 6.96 -6.63 13.32
C ARG A 90 6.27 -7.16 12.07
N VAL A 91 5.09 -7.79 12.21
CA VAL A 91 4.28 -8.23 11.06
C VAL A 91 3.87 -7.05 10.19
N ASN A 92 3.42 -5.97 10.81
CA ASN A 92 2.96 -4.78 10.08
C ASN A 92 4.12 -4.12 9.32
N ALA A 93 5.27 -3.92 9.98
CA ALA A 93 6.47 -3.38 9.34
C ALA A 93 6.98 -4.26 8.20
N ALA A 94 7.01 -5.59 8.38
CA ALA A 94 7.38 -6.53 7.33
C ALA A 94 6.41 -6.48 6.13
N SER A 95 5.11 -6.32 6.38
CA SER A 95 4.09 -6.15 5.33
C SER A 95 4.32 -4.88 4.50
N TYR A 96 4.62 -3.75 5.15
CA TYR A 96 4.95 -2.50 4.46
C TYR A 96 6.29 -2.56 3.71
N LEU A 97 7.32 -3.21 4.27
CA LEU A 97 8.59 -3.43 3.59
C LEU A 97 8.43 -4.32 2.35
N ALA A 98 7.59 -5.37 2.42
CA ALA A 98 7.27 -6.19 1.26
C ALA A 98 6.57 -5.37 0.16
N MET A 99 5.60 -4.53 0.54
CA MET A 99 4.92 -3.63 -0.39
C MET A 99 5.90 -2.64 -1.05
N GLN A 100 6.77 -2.00 -0.29
CA GLN A 100 7.81 -1.10 -0.80
C GLN A 100 8.74 -1.83 -1.78
N ALA A 101 9.20 -3.02 -1.42
CA ALA A 101 10.12 -3.79 -2.25
C ALA A 101 9.48 -4.26 -3.57
N VAL A 102 8.18 -4.61 -3.58
CA VAL A 102 7.44 -4.87 -4.82
C VAL A 102 7.40 -3.62 -5.70
N ARG A 103 7.16 -2.44 -5.13
CA ARG A 103 7.19 -1.18 -5.89
C ARG A 103 8.56 -0.93 -6.50
N ASP A 104 9.62 -1.04 -5.70
CA ASP A 104 11.00 -0.78 -6.13
C ASP A 104 11.50 -1.80 -7.17
N ALA A 105 10.86 -2.97 -7.26
CA ALA A 105 11.20 -4.00 -8.24
C ALA A 105 11.03 -3.55 -9.69
N ARG A 106 10.19 -2.51 -9.95
CA ARG A 106 10.04 -1.90 -11.27
C ARG A 106 11.35 -1.31 -11.82
N CYS A 107 12.22 -0.83 -10.94
CA CYS A 107 13.52 -0.24 -11.30
C CYS A 107 14.71 -1.10 -10.88
N ASN A 108 14.52 -2.03 -9.94
CA ASN A 108 15.54 -2.93 -9.46
C ASN A 108 14.95 -4.33 -9.22
N PRO A 109 14.97 -5.24 -10.22
CA PRO A 109 14.33 -6.56 -10.13
C PRO A 109 14.77 -7.40 -8.91
N GLY A 110 15.96 -7.15 -8.36
CA GLY A 110 16.43 -7.81 -7.14
C GLY A 110 15.54 -7.59 -5.91
N ARG A 111 14.77 -6.49 -5.89
CA ARG A 111 13.84 -6.13 -4.81
C ARG A 111 12.67 -7.09 -4.68
N ALA A 112 12.25 -7.77 -5.75
CA ALA A 112 11.18 -8.76 -5.66
C ALA A 112 11.55 -9.92 -4.70
N ARG A 113 12.83 -10.33 -4.66
CA ARG A 113 13.30 -11.34 -3.69
C ARG A 113 13.41 -10.79 -2.27
N GLU A 114 13.63 -9.48 -2.10
CA GLU A 114 13.56 -8.82 -0.79
C GLU A 114 12.13 -8.85 -0.25
N ALA A 115 11.14 -8.55 -1.11
CA ALA A 115 9.73 -8.65 -0.73
C ALA A 115 9.37 -10.06 -0.24
N LEU A 116 9.83 -11.11 -0.92
CA LEU A 116 9.57 -12.50 -0.52
C LEU A 116 10.16 -12.83 0.86
N ARG A 117 11.37 -12.33 1.17
CA ARG A 117 11.96 -12.48 2.51
C ARG A 117 11.15 -11.75 3.56
N MET A 118 10.64 -10.55 3.27
CA MET A 118 9.81 -9.79 4.22
C MET A 118 8.46 -10.47 4.47
N VAL A 119 7.84 -11.07 3.44
CA VAL A 119 6.64 -11.91 3.61
C VAL A 119 6.94 -13.09 4.55
N ALA A 120 8.09 -13.77 4.37
CA ALA A 120 8.48 -14.87 5.24
C ALA A 120 8.71 -14.43 6.70
N VAL A 121 9.35 -13.27 6.90
CA VAL A 121 9.51 -12.65 8.23
C VAL A 121 8.15 -12.36 8.88
N GLY A 122 7.22 -11.77 8.14
CA GLY A 122 5.86 -11.52 8.64
C GLY A 122 5.10 -12.81 8.99
N ARG A 123 5.23 -13.87 8.18
CA ARG A 123 4.62 -15.18 8.47
C ARG A 123 5.20 -15.85 9.71
N ASP A 124 6.50 -15.70 9.96
CA ASP A 124 7.15 -16.25 11.15
C ASP A 124 6.73 -15.49 12.41
N ALA A 125 6.76 -14.15 12.36
CA ALA A 125 6.32 -13.26 13.43
C ALA A 125 4.84 -13.43 13.79
N ALA A 126 3.98 -13.79 12.82
CA ALA A 126 2.55 -14.01 13.01
C ALA A 126 2.21 -15.29 13.81
N ARG A 127 3.16 -16.21 14.01
CA ARG A 127 2.89 -17.50 14.64
C ARG A 127 2.41 -17.34 16.08
N GLY A 128 1.33 -18.04 16.41
CA GLY A 128 0.80 -18.13 17.78
C GLY A 128 -0.19 -17.03 18.18
N TRP A 129 -0.37 -15.97 17.39
CA TRP A 129 -1.32 -14.90 17.72
C TRP A 129 -2.14 -14.38 16.52
N ALA A 130 -1.67 -14.54 15.29
CA ALA A 130 -2.33 -13.93 14.14
C ALA A 130 -3.76 -14.47 13.91
N THR A 131 -4.68 -13.54 13.70
CA THR A 131 -6.04 -13.84 13.28
C THR A 131 -6.10 -14.19 11.78
N PRO A 132 -7.22 -14.77 11.29
CA PRO A 132 -7.42 -14.96 9.86
C PRO A 132 -7.18 -13.70 9.02
N ARG A 133 -7.60 -12.51 9.51
CA ARG A 133 -7.41 -11.26 8.77
C ARG A 133 -5.93 -10.88 8.62
N VAL A 134 -5.09 -11.18 9.61
CA VAL A 134 -3.63 -11.02 9.50
C VAL A 134 -3.04 -11.98 8.46
N TYR A 135 -3.51 -13.23 8.40
CA TYR A 135 -3.09 -14.16 7.35
C TYR A 135 -3.57 -13.74 5.97
N ALA A 136 -4.75 -13.13 5.86
CA ALA A 136 -5.23 -12.54 4.61
C ALA A 136 -4.31 -11.41 4.11
N LEU A 137 -3.83 -10.54 5.02
CA LEU A 137 -2.84 -9.51 4.70
C LEU A 137 -1.56 -10.14 4.14
N LEU A 138 -1.01 -11.13 4.84
CA LEU A 138 0.23 -11.78 4.39
C LEU A 138 0.04 -12.50 3.05
N GLY A 139 -1.15 -13.07 2.81
CA GLY A 139 -1.52 -13.68 1.54
C GLY A 139 -1.52 -12.69 0.37
N ILE A 140 -2.09 -11.49 0.52
CA ILE A 140 -2.06 -10.48 -0.55
C ILE A 140 -0.63 -9.95 -0.81
N ARG A 141 0.22 -9.84 0.23
CA ARG A 141 1.63 -9.44 0.07
C ARG A 141 2.44 -10.52 -0.64
N GLU A 142 2.17 -11.79 -0.34
CA GLU A 142 2.78 -12.91 -1.03
C GLU A 142 2.34 -12.95 -2.50
N ALA A 143 1.04 -12.78 -2.78
CA ALA A 143 0.52 -12.77 -4.14
C ALA A 143 1.18 -11.71 -5.02
N THR A 144 1.29 -10.46 -4.55
CA THR A 144 1.95 -9.39 -5.32
C THR A 144 3.43 -9.65 -5.52
N THR A 145 4.09 -10.21 -4.50
CA THR A 145 5.49 -10.60 -4.60
C THR A 145 5.70 -11.69 -5.66
N GLN A 146 4.90 -12.76 -5.63
CA GLN A 146 4.98 -13.86 -6.58
C GLN A 146 4.64 -13.41 -8.00
N ALA A 147 3.62 -12.56 -8.17
CA ALA A 147 3.31 -11.95 -9.47
C ALA A 147 4.51 -11.17 -10.02
N THR A 148 5.17 -10.37 -9.18
CA THR A 148 6.36 -9.57 -9.55
C THR A 148 7.56 -10.45 -9.92
N LEU A 149 7.65 -11.66 -9.36
CA LEU A 149 8.64 -12.68 -9.73
C LEU A 149 8.26 -13.45 -11.01
N GLY A 150 7.06 -13.26 -11.56
CA GLY A 150 6.54 -14.00 -12.71
C GLY A 150 5.91 -15.37 -12.36
N GLU A 151 5.76 -15.66 -11.06
CA GLU A 151 5.36 -16.96 -10.54
C GLU A 151 3.82 -17.08 -10.49
N GLN A 152 3.22 -17.49 -11.61
CA GLN A 152 1.75 -17.52 -11.77
C GLN A 152 1.04 -18.46 -10.77
N LEU A 153 1.54 -19.68 -10.59
CA LEU A 153 0.89 -20.66 -9.71
C LEU A 153 0.98 -20.25 -8.23
N PRO A 154 2.18 -19.91 -7.68
CA PRO A 154 2.30 -19.38 -6.33
C PRO A 154 1.44 -18.12 -6.09
N CYS A 155 1.38 -17.20 -7.06
CA CYS A 155 0.53 -16.02 -6.97
C CYS A 155 -0.95 -16.40 -6.79
N ARG A 156 -1.48 -17.30 -7.62
CA ARG A 156 -2.88 -17.74 -7.53
C ARG A 156 -3.18 -18.45 -6.20
N GLN A 157 -2.26 -19.26 -5.71
CA GLN A 157 -2.40 -19.95 -4.42
C GLN A 157 -2.43 -18.97 -3.24
N ALA A 158 -1.60 -17.93 -3.29
CA ALA A 158 -1.56 -16.88 -2.28
C ALA A 158 -2.86 -16.05 -2.27
N ILE A 159 -3.39 -15.67 -3.43
CA ILE A 159 -4.71 -15.01 -3.55
C ILE A 159 -5.82 -15.90 -2.98
N ALA A 160 -5.87 -17.18 -3.36
CA ALA A 160 -6.90 -18.10 -2.88
C ALA A 160 -6.82 -18.30 -1.36
N THR A 161 -5.62 -18.27 -0.79
CA THR A 161 -5.41 -18.31 0.65
C THR A 161 -5.92 -17.02 1.30
N ALA A 162 -5.63 -15.85 0.73
CA ALA A 162 -6.11 -14.57 1.25
C ALA A 162 -7.64 -14.49 1.31
N TRP A 163 -8.32 -14.93 0.24
CA TRP A 163 -9.79 -15.03 0.22
C TRP A 163 -10.32 -15.96 1.29
N ARG A 164 -9.79 -17.18 1.36
CA ARG A 164 -10.23 -18.18 2.34
C ARG A 164 -10.11 -17.66 3.76
N GLU A 165 -9.03 -16.95 4.09
CA GLU A 165 -8.84 -16.39 5.43
C GLU A 165 -9.76 -15.19 5.70
N LEU A 166 -9.99 -14.31 4.71
CA LEU A 166 -10.92 -13.19 4.86
C LEU A 166 -12.38 -13.68 5.04
N GLU A 167 -12.77 -14.74 4.34
CA GLU A 167 -14.11 -15.34 4.40
C GLU A 167 -14.45 -15.97 5.76
N ARG A 168 -13.44 -16.19 6.63
CA ARG A 168 -13.68 -16.68 8.01
C ARG A 168 -14.36 -15.64 8.90
N GLY A 169 -14.45 -14.39 8.45
CA GLY A 169 -15.13 -13.31 9.16
C GLY A 169 -14.22 -12.56 10.13
N SER A 170 -14.83 -11.65 10.90
CA SER A 170 -14.13 -10.88 11.94
C SER A 170 -13.84 -11.72 13.17
N HIS A 171 -12.73 -11.39 13.82
CA HIS A 171 -12.30 -11.92 15.10
C HIS A 171 -12.16 -10.77 16.11
N ASP A 172 -12.43 -11.02 17.40
CA ASP A 172 -12.32 -10.00 18.44
C ASP A 172 -10.88 -9.50 18.62
N ASP A 173 -9.91 -10.36 18.33
CA ASP A 173 -8.47 -10.06 18.37
C ASP A 173 -7.92 -9.48 17.06
N ASP A 174 -8.77 -9.11 16.09
CA ASP A 174 -8.29 -8.51 14.83
C ASP A 174 -7.58 -7.18 15.11
N PRO A 175 -6.29 -7.03 14.72
CA PRO A 175 -5.61 -5.77 14.93
C PRO A 175 -6.25 -4.64 14.12
N GLU A 176 -6.41 -3.46 14.71
CA GLU A 176 -7.09 -2.30 14.10
C GLU A 176 -6.52 -1.96 12.71
N TRP A 177 -5.19 -2.02 12.56
CA TRP A 177 -4.49 -1.75 11.29
C TRP A 177 -4.82 -2.73 10.15
N THR A 178 -5.54 -3.82 10.42
CA THR A 178 -6.04 -4.73 9.37
C THR A 178 -7.42 -4.34 8.82
N GLY A 179 -8.11 -3.36 9.42
CA GLY A 179 -9.50 -3.01 9.11
C GLY A 179 -9.76 -2.57 7.66
N PHE A 180 -8.72 -2.17 6.92
CA PHE A 180 -8.84 -1.84 5.50
C PHE A 180 -9.07 -3.07 4.61
N LEU A 181 -8.76 -4.28 5.08
CA LEU A 181 -8.92 -5.51 4.30
C LEU A 181 -10.40 -5.85 4.14
N THR A 182 -10.85 -5.67 2.91
CA THR A 182 -12.23 -5.92 2.48
C THR A 182 -12.21 -6.78 1.21
N PRO A 183 -13.34 -7.40 0.83
CA PRO A 183 -13.47 -8.10 -0.45
C PRO A 183 -13.04 -7.24 -1.65
N ASN A 184 -13.33 -5.93 -1.60
CA ASN A 184 -12.90 -4.96 -2.60
C ASN A 184 -11.38 -4.84 -2.71
N VAL A 185 -10.69 -4.81 -1.56
CA VAL A 185 -9.22 -4.78 -1.55
C VAL A 185 -8.64 -6.07 -2.12
N LEU A 186 -9.22 -7.24 -1.83
CA LEU A 186 -8.75 -8.50 -2.44
C LEU A 186 -8.99 -8.52 -3.95
N THR A 187 -10.16 -8.06 -4.41
CA THR A 187 -10.49 -7.95 -5.85
C THR A 187 -9.52 -6.99 -6.56
N TYR A 188 -9.13 -5.89 -5.91
CA TYR A 188 -8.07 -5.01 -6.40
C TYR A 188 -6.74 -5.75 -6.56
N PHE A 189 -6.33 -6.56 -5.58
CA PHE A 189 -5.09 -7.34 -5.68
C PHE A 189 -5.15 -8.44 -6.74
N GLU A 190 -6.31 -9.02 -7.03
CA GLU A 190 -6.50 -9.91 -8.17
C GLU A 190 -6.26 -9.20 -9.50
N GLY A 191 -6.86 -8.02 -9.69
CA GLY A 191 -6.61 -7.18 -10.86
C GLY A 191 -5.14 -6.78 -10.99
N LEU A 192 -4.53 -6.30 -9.90
CA LEU A 192 -3.13 -5.89 -9.87
C LEU A 192 -2.17 -7.03 -10.21
N THR A 193 -2.33 -8.20 -9.58
CA THR A 193 -1.44 -9.35 -9.84
C THR A 193 -1.60 -9.87 -11.27
N THR A 194 -2.82 -9.86 -11.78
CA THR A 194 -3.13 -10.23 -13.16
C THR A 194 -2.51 -9.25 -14.17
N MET A 195 -2.54 -7.94 -13.89
CA MET A 195 -1.80 -6.94 -14.67
C MET A 195 -0.31 -7.24 -14.72
N VAL A 196 0.31 -7.45 -13.55
CA VAL A 196 1.74 -7.72 -13.43
C VAL A 196 2.15 -9.00 -14.16
N LEU A 197 1.28 -10.01 -14.19
CA LEU A 197 1.48 -11.26 -14.93
C LEU A 197 1.18 -11.17 -16.43
N GLY A 198 0.94 -9.97 -16.98
CA GLY A 198 0.75 -9.75 -18.42
C GLY A 198 -0.61 -10.18 -18.94
N ARG A 199 -1.67 -10.11 -18.12
CA ARG A 199 -3.05 -10.49 -18.49
C ARG A 199 -4.02 -9.30 -18.39
N PRO A 200 -3.78 -8.19 -19.11
CA PRO A 200 -4.48 -6.93 -18.88
C PRO A 200 -6.00 -7.00 -19.09
N LEU A 201 -6.49 -7.77 -20.05
CA LEU A 201 -7.94 -7.95 -20.26
C LEU A 201 -8.67 -8.54 -19.04
N ILE A 202 -8.04 -9.46 -18.32
CA ILE A 202 -8.63 -10.04 -17.10
C ILE A 202 -8.60 -9.00 -15.97
N ALA A 203 -7.55 -8.17 -15.90
CA ALA A 203 -7.49 -7.10 -14.92
C ALA A 203 -8.53 -6.00 -15.15
N VAL A 204 -8.85 -5.68 -16.42
CA VAL A 204 -9.95 -4.78 -16.77
C VAL A 204 -11.26 -5.25 -16.15
N ASP A 205 -11.60 -6.54 -16.26
CA ASP A 205 -12.82 -7.12 -15.66
C ASP A 205 -12.83 -6.95 -14.13
N HIS A 206 -11.72 -7.26 -13.45
CA HIS A 206 -11.60 -7.07 -12.01
C HIS A 206 -11.82 -5.61 -11.58
N PHE A 207 -11.19 -4.64 -12.28
CA PHE A 207 -11.31 -3.23 -11.93
C PHE A 207 -12.70 -2.67 -12.27
N GLN A 208 -13.31 -3.07 -13.38
CA GLN A 208 -14.68 -2.69 -13.72
C GLN A 208 -15.66 -3.20 -12.67
N ARG A 209 -15.57 -4.48 -12.28
CA ARG A 209 -16.42 -5.06 -11.23
C ARG A 209 -16.27 -4.30 -9.91
N LEU A 210 -15.04 -4.01 -9.50
CA LEU A 210 -14.72 -3.26 -8.29
C LEU A 210 -15.36 -1.87 -8.27
N LEU A 211 -15.46 -1.21 -9.42
CA LEU A 211 -16.04 0.13 -9.55
C LEU A 211 -17.59 0.15 -9.50
N THR A 212 -18.24 -1.02 -9.61
CA THR A 212 -19.71 -1.11 -9.48
C THR A 212 -20.21 -1.02 -8.03
N ASP A 213 -19.33 -1.19 -7.04
CA ASP A 213 -19.72 -1.11 -5.63
C ASP A 213 -20.07 0.33 -5.22
N PRO A 214 -21.31 0.62 -4.78
CA PRO A 214 -21.70 1.94 -4.30
C PRO A 214 -21.04 2.33 -2.97
N ALA A 215 -20.60 1.37 -2.16
CA ALA A 215 -19.93 1.61 -0.87
C ALA A 215 -18.46 2.04 -1.02
N LEU A 216 -17.91 2.01 -2.24
CA LEU A 216 -16.53 2.40 -2.50
C LEU A 216 -16.36 3.92 -2.37
N GLY A 217 -15.60 4.33 -1.35
CA GLY A 217 -15.24 5.72 -1.10
C GLY A 217 -14.47 6.37 -2.25
N GLU A 218 -14.65 7.68 -2.41
CA GLU A 218 -14.19 8.45 -3.59
C GLU A 218 -12.68 8.35 -3.85
N ARG A 219 -11.83 8.40 -2.82
CA ARG A 219 -10.37 8.29 -2.98
C ARG A 219 -9.95 6.93 -3.57
N ASN A 220 -10.52 5.84 -3.05
CA ASN A 220 -10.25 4.50 -3.59
C ASN A 220 -10.84 4.33 -4.97
N ARG A 221 -12.02 4.90 -5.24
CA ARG A 221 -12.63 4.93 -6.57
C ARG A 221 -11.72 5.61 -7.59
N LEU A 222 -11.19 6.80 -7.29
CA LEU A 222 -10.24 7.50 -8.18
C LEU A 222 -8.97 6.67 -8.43
N TYR A 223 -8.43 6.03 -7.39
CA TYR A 223 -7.25 5.19 -7.54
C TYR A 223 -7.52 3.92 -8.38
N TYR A 224 -8.65 3.23 -8.17
CA TYR A 224 -8.98 2.04 -8.96
C TYR A 224 -9.32 2.37 -10.41
N ARG A 225 -9.91 3.54 -10.68
CA ARG A 225 -10.07 4.06 -12.03
C ARG A 225 -8.73 4.30 -12.72
N SER A 226 -7.69 4.80 -12.02
CA SER A 226 -6.36 4.93 -12.64
C SER A 226 -5.75 3.57 -12.98
N CYS A 227 -5.97 2.55 -12.14
CA CYS A 227 -5.58 1.17 -12.46
C CYS A 227 -6.35 0.62 -13.67
N LEU A 228 -7.65 0.92 -13.79
CA LEU A 228 -8.45 0.55 -14.97
C LEU A 228 -7.92 1.22 -16.24
N ALA A 229 -7.63 2.52 -16.20
CA ALA A 229 -7.06 3.26 -17.32
C ALA A 229 -5.73 2.65 -17.79
N ASN A 230 -4.85 2.29 -16.84
CA ASN A 230 -3.60 1.59 -17.14
C ASN A 230 -3.83 0.18 -17.72
N ALA A 231 -4.84 -0.55 -17.22
CA ALA A 231 -5.20 -1.86 -17.75
C ALA A 231 -5.74 -1.80 -19.19
N LEU A 232 -6.60 -0.82 -19.50
CA LEU A 232 -7.11 -0.54 -20.84
C LEU A 232 -5.99 -0.22 -21.81
N LEU A 233 -5.03 0.61 -21.40
CA LEU A 233 -3.87 0.93 -22.24
C LEU A 233 -3.06 -0.34 -22.54
N ALA A 234 -2.79 -1.16 -21.51
CA ALA A 234 -2.03 -2.40 -21.66
C ALA A 234 -2.76 -3.47 -22.49
N SER A 235 -4.09 -3.44 -22.57
CA SER A 235 -4.86 -4.32 -23.47
C SER A 235 -4.96 -3.80 -24.91
N GLY A 236 -4.42 -2.61 -25.20
CA GLY A 236 -4.45 -1.98 -26.53
C GLY A 236 -5.60 -1.00 -26.75
N GLU A 237 -6.50 -0.84 -25.79
CA GLU A 237 -7.67 0.06 -25.84
C GLU A 237 -7.25 1.51 -25.50
N THR A 238 -6.36 2.06 -26.33
CA THR A 238 -5.67 3.33 -26.05
C THR A 238 -6.65 4.51 -25.98
N ALA A 239 -7.67 4.53 -26.84
CA ALA A 239 -8.67 5.60 -26.85
C ALA A 239 -9.48 5.62 -25.53
N ASP A 240 -9.96 4.47 -25.10
CA ASP A 240 -10.72 4.32 -23.84
C ASP A 240 -9.84 4.63 -22.63
N ALA A 241 -8.58 4.18 -22.64
CA ALA A 241 -7.61 4.50 -21.60
C ALA A 241 -7.40 6.01 -21.44
N LEU A 242 -7.18 6.73 -22.55
CA LEU A 242 -6.98 8.18 -22.53
C LEU A 242 -8.24 8.94 -22.11
N ALA A 243 -9.43 8.49 -22.53
CA ALA A 243 -10.69 9.08 -22.10
C ALA A 243 -10.89 8.93 -20.58
N GLU A 244 -10.74 7.70 -20.06
CA GLU A 244 -10.81 7.41 -18.62
C GLU A 244 -9.78 8.23 -17.83
N GLY A 245 -8.55 8.28 -18.31
CA GLY A 245 -7.48 9.06 -17.70
C GLY A 245 -7.75 10.56 -17.68
N MET A 246 -8.36 11.11 -18.74
CA MET A 246 -8.69 12.54 -18.80
C MET A 246 -9.75 12.93 -17.76
N GLU A 247 -10.80 12.11 -17.62
CA GLU A 247 -11.82 12.32 -16.58
C GLU A 247 -11.22 12.25 -15.17
N LEU A 248 -10.23 11.36 -14.96
CA LEU A 248 -9.52 11.26 -13.70
C LEU A 248 -8.69 12.48 -13.39
N LEU A 249 -7.93 12.98 -14.36
CA LEU A 249 -7.08 14.17 -14.18
C LEU A 249 -7.91 15.41 -13.80
N ALA A 250 -9.14 15.52 -14.29
CA ALA A 250 -10.06 16.60 -13.90
C ALA A 250 -10.45 16.55 -12.41
N ARG A 251 -10.44 15.36 -11.79
CA ARG A 251 -10.92 15.13 -10.41
C ARG A 251 -9.82 14.91 -9.39
N VAL A 252 -8.67 14.38 -9.82
CA VAL A 252 -7.57 14.05 -8.91
C VAL A 252 -6.92 15.33 -8.36
N ASN A 253 -6.78 15.39 -7.04
CA ASN A 253 -6.10 16.46 -6.33
C ASN A 253 -5.17 15.85 -5.27
N GLY A 254 -3.88 16.16 -5.33
CA GLY A 254 -2.91 15.86 -4.27
C GLY A 254 -2.48 14.39 -4.09
N SER A 255 -3.02 13.42 -4.84
CA SER A 255 -2.57 12.02 -4.77
C SER A 255 -1.49 11.73 -5.81
N ARG A 256 -0.22 11.79 -5.39
CA ARG A 256 0.93 11.47 -6.24
C ARG A 256 0.87 10.02 -6.73
N ARG A 257 0.44 9.10 -5.87
CA ARG A 257 0.27 7.67 -6.24
C ARG A 257 -0.68 7.45 -7.41
N THR A 258 -1.82 8.13 -7.46
CA THR A 258 -2.77 8.03 -8.59
C THR A 258 -2.16 8.59 -9.86
N LEU A 259 -1.42 9.70 -9.78
CA LEU A 259 -0.70 10.26 -10.94
C LEU A 259 0.43 9.33 -11.40
N GLU A 260 1.15 8.68 -10.50
CA GLU A 260 2.18 7.69 -10.88
C GLU A 260 1.57 6.51 -11.66
N GLU A 261 0.37 6.05 -11.29
CA GLU A 261 -0.33 4.98 -12.01
C GLU A 261 -0.73 5.39 -13.44
N LEU A 262 -0.95 6.68 -13.70
CA LEU A 262 -1.26 7.23 -15.03
C LEU A 262 -0.02 7.55 -15.88
N ALA A 263 1.20 7.37 -15.36
CA ALA A 263 2.43 7.65 -16.10
C ALA A 263 2.54 6.91 -17.46
N PRO A 264 2.09 5.64 -17.59
CA PRO A 264 2.07 4.97 -18.90
C PRO A 264 1.17 5.68 -19.93
N LEU A 265 0.04 6.23 -19.51
CA LEU A 265 -0.85 7.00 -20.38
C LEU A 265 -0.21 8.31 -20.83
N ARG A 266 0.54 8.98 -19.93
CA ARG A 266 1.31 10.18 -20.29
C ARG A 266 2.33 9.91 -21.39
N HIS A 267 2.95 8.72 -21.39
CA HIS A 267 3.85 8.32 -22.46
C HIS A 267 3.10 8.02 -23.78
N ALA A 268 1.91 7.41 -23.69
CA ALA A 268 1.09 7.07 -24.85
C ALA A 268 0.37 8.26 -25.50
N ALA A 269 0.00 9.29 -24.74
CA ALA A 269 -0.81 10.42 -25.21
C ALA A 269 -0.10 11.35 -26.21
N GLY A 270 1.23 11.29 -26.28
CA GLY A 270 2.06 12.22 -27.07
C GLY A 270 2.19 13.61 -26.42
N ASP A 271 3.34 14.25 -26.62
CA ASP A 271 3.77 15.42 -25.83
C ASP A 271 2.92 16.68 -25.98
N SER A 272 2.20 16.82 -27.10
CA SER A 272 1.35 17.99 -27.37
C SER A 272 -0.13 17.78 -27.00
N SER A 273 -0.49 16.62 -26.44
CA SER A 273 -1.87 16.33 -26.07
C SER A 273 -2.33 17.16 -24.87
N GLU A 274 -3.63 17.42 -24.79
CA GLU A 274 -4.28 18.01 -23.61
C GLU A 274 -4.02 17.15 -22.35
N PHE A 275 -4.07 15.82 -22.51
CA PHE A 275 -3.75 14.88 -21.46
C PHE A 275 -2.35 15.11 -20.90
N ALA A 276 -1.33 15.23 -21.77
CA ALA A 276 0.04 15.44 -21.35
C ALA A 276 0.21 16.75 -20.56
N GLN A 277 -0.39 17.83 -21.05
CA GLN A 277 -0.33 19.14 -20.39
C GLN A 277 -0.99 19.12 -19.01
N LEU A 278 -2.19 18.53 -18.91
CA LEU A 278 -2.91 18.46 -17.64
C LEU A 278 -2.20 17.54 -16.64
N TYR A 279 -1.69 16.40 -17.10
CA TYR A 279 -0.89 15.48 -16.29
C TYR A 279 0.35 16.18 -15.72
N ASP A 280 1.14 16.84 -16.56
CA ASP A 280 2.38 17.52 -16.16
C ASP A 280 2.08 18.66 -15.18
N HIS A 281 1.00 19.41 -15.40
CA HIS A 281 0.54 20.45 -14.47
C HIS A 281 0.16 19.88 -13.10
N LYS A 282 -0.63 18.79 -13.07
CA LYS A 282 -1.04 18.11 -11.84
C LYS A 282 0.13 17.46 -11.11
N LEU A 283 1.14 16.99 -11.84
CA LEU A 283 2.35 16.40 -11.27
C LEU A 283 3.28 17.44 -10.63
N ALA A 284 3.24 18.68 -11.10
CA ALA A 284 4.04 19.79 -10.58
C ALA A 284 3.41 20.50 -9.37
N ALA A 285 2.09 20.38 -9.19
CA ALA A 285 1.32 20.93 -8.07
C ALA A 285 1.44 20.09 -6.80
#